data_AF-A0A437GZV8-F1
#
_entry.id   AF-A0A437GZV8-F1
#
_cell.length_a   1.000
_cell.length_b   1.000
_cell.length_c   1.000
_cell.angle_alpha   90.00
_cell.angle_beta   90.00
_cell.angle_gamma   90.00
#
_symmetry.space_group_name_H-M   'P 1'
#
loop_
_entity.id
_entity.type
_entity.pdbx_description
1 polymer ?
#
loop_
_entity_poly.entity_id
_entity_poly.type
_entity_poly.pdbx_seq_one_letter_code
_entity_poly.pdbx_strand_id
1 'polypeptide(L)'
;MISSTTERPSYQYMDAFRFVAATVVVLGHAKDLLWVDADEVEAGVAGVLKAVYFLTGLGHEAVMVFFVLSGFWIARSVDRRKHDDHFWRPYLVDRCSRLLVVLVPALLIGGILDGYGLMHFDSMHFGGASPAVSVPNDLAGRLSLIAFLGNVAFLQGLAVPTFGSNGPLWSLSYEFWFYIWFPAIVFAVRGRWQIALASLAVGVIWPKVLLGFVIWLMGAGLYYADRSTIASGRPMGRVFATLLLLSCAGALLIALVVARLHIVPLAVSDIAVGGTFAGIVWALLRLDPCFPRIAQIFALYGSRSSFSLYAIHFPLLMFVLGLTGLSDRMQPGVEAMFGLGVLVLLAIAAGWGFSLLTEARTSNVRRWFGTVMSGRATSGR
;
A
#
# COMPACT_ATOMS: atom_id res chain seq x y z
N MET A 1 15.76 21.14 20.26
CA MET A 1 16.09 21.86 19.02
C MET A 1 15.94 20.91 17.85
N ILE A 2 14.76 20.88 17.25
CA ILE A 2 14.45 20.09 16.06
C ILE A 2 14.84 20.97 14.87
N SER A 3 15.83 20.58 14.08
CA SER A 3 16.17 21.32 12.86
C SER A 3 14.98 21.24 11.89
N SER A 4 14.22 22.33 11.79
CA SER A 4 13.19 22.49 10.77
C SER A 4 13.85 22.68 9.41
N THR A 5 14.28 21.59 8.78
CA THR A 5 14.29 21.57 7.32
C THR A 5 12.83 21.65 6.92
N THR A 6 12.36 22.84 6.52
CA THR A 6 10.99 23.03 6.04
C THR A 6 10.74 22.07 4.89
N GLU A 7 10.02 20.99 5.17
CA GLU A 7 9.66 20.01 4.16
C GLU A 7 8.79 20.69 3.11
N ARG A 8 9.04 20.39 1.83
CA ARG A 8 8.30 20.99 0.71
C ARG A 8 6.80 20.73 0.90
N PRO A 9 5.93 21.74 0.71
CA PRO A 9 4.47 21.56 0.70
C PRO A 9 4.02 20.39 -0.18
N SER A 10 4.67 20.17 -1.33
CA SER A 10 4.45 19.02 -2.22
C SER A 10 4.55 17.64 -1.54
N TYR A 11 5.33 17.47 -0.47
CA TYR A 11 5.39 16.21 0.27
C TYR A 11 4.11 15.92 1.05
N GLN A 12 3.37 16.95 1.49
CA GLN A 12 2.09 16.76 2.17
C GLN A 12 1.01 16.24 1.21
N TYR A 13 1.08 16.62 -0.08
CA TYR A 13 0.22 16.01 -1.10
C TYR A 13 0.51 14.52 -1.29
N MET A 14 1.78 14.13 -1.29
CA MET A 14 2.17 12.71 -1.37
C MET A 14 1.64 11.91 -0.18
N ASP A 15 1.70 12.49 1.02
CA ASP A 15 1.10 11.87 2.21
C ASP A 15 -0.42 11.79 2.11
N ALA A 16 -1.09 12.85 1.66
CA ALA A 16 -2.54 12.81 1.43
C ALA A 16 -2.93 11.75 0.38
N PHE A 17 -2.14 11.58 -0.69
CA PHE A 17 -2.37 10.52 -1.67
C PHE A 17 -2.24 9.12 -1.07
N ARG A 18 -1.36 8.90 -0.07
CA ARG A 18 -1.33 7.63 0.68
C ARG A 18 -2.63 7.38 1.42
N PHE A 19 -3.20 8.41 2.05
CA PHE A 19 -4.49 8.28 2.74
C PHE A 19 -5.61 7.97 1.74
N VAL A 20 -5.67 8.70 0.62
CA VAL A 20 -6.67 8.47 -0.42
C VAL A 20 -6.56 7.05 -0.99
N ALA A 21 -5.35 6.62 -1.35
CA ALA A 21 -5.12 5.27 -1.88
C ALA A 21 -5.51 4.19 -0.85
N ALA A 22 -5.12 4.32 0.42
CA ALA A 22 -5.53 3.37 1.46
C ALA A 22 -7.06 3.31 1.61
N THR A 23 -7.71 4.47 1.58
CA THR A 23 -9.17 4.56 1.70
C THR A 23 -9.88 3.93 0.51
N VAL A 24 -9.37 4.11 -0.72
CA VAL A 24 -9.91 3.46 -1.93
C VAL A 24 -9.80 1.94 -1.84
N VAL A 25 -8.67 1.41 -1.34
CA VAL A 25 -8.51 -0.04 -1.11
C VAL A 25 -9.54 -0.56 -0.10
N VAL A 26 -9.67 0.12 1.06
CA VAL A 26 -10.62 -0.25 2.11
C VAL A 26 -12.06 -0.19 1.59
N LEU A 27 -12.39 0.86 0.84
CA LEU A 27 -13.71 1.06 0.25
C LEU A 27 -14.05 -0.08 -0.72
N GLY A 28 -13.09 -0.52 -1.53
CA GLY A 28 -13.28 -1.65 -2.45
C GLY A 28 -13.52 -2.97 -1.74
N HIS A 29 -12.70 -3.29 -0.74
CA HIS A 29 -12.88 -4.52 0.04
C HIS A 29 -14.15 -4.50 0.91
N ALA A 30 -14.49 -3.36 1.51
CA ALA A 30 -15.74 -3.23 2.26
C ALA A 30 -16.97 -3.41 1.34
N LYS A 31 -16.94 -2.89 0.11
CA LYS A 31 -18.01 -3.11 -0.89
C LYS A 31 -18.05 -4.55 -1.38
N ASP A 32 -16.91 -5.18 -1.61
CA ASP A 32 -16.83 -6.57 -2.06
C ASP A 32 -17.42 -7.53 -1.03
N LEU A 33 -17.14 -7.28 0.26
CA LEU A 33 -17.71 -8.04 1.36
C LEU A 33 -19.21 -7.75 1.55
N LEU A 34 -19.63 -6.49 1.52
CA LEU A 34 -20.99 -6.10 1.90
C LEU A 34 -22.02 -6.20 0.76
N TRP A 35 -21.65 -5.91 -0.50
CA TRP A 35 -22.62 -5.78 -1.61
C TRP A 35 -22.40 -6.78 -2.73
N VAL A 36 -23.50 -7.12 -3.38
CA VAL A 36 -23.51 -7.87 -4.63
C VAL A 36 -22.69 -7.19 -5.73
N ASP A 37 -22.29 -7.98 -6.72
CA ASP A 37 -21.56 -7.46 -7.89
C ASP A 37 -22.48 -6.70 -8.83
N ALA A 38 -21.88 -5.89 -9.73
CA ALA A 38 -22.63 -4.91 -10.51
C ALA A 38 -23.67 -5.55 -11.46
N ASP A 39 -23.40 -6.77 -11.92
CA ASP A 39 -24.25 -7.60 -12.76
C ASP A 39 -25.36 -8.32 -11.99
N GLU A 40 -25.24 -8.42 -10.66
CA GLU A 40 -26.23 -9.02 -9.76
C GLU A 40 -27.19 -7.98 -9.15
N VAL A 41 -27.05 -6.70 -9.51
CA VAL A 41 -27.93 -5.63 -9.04
C VAL A 41 -29.28 -5.70 -9.74
N GLU A 42 -30.33 -6.04 -9.00
CA GLU A 42 -31.69 -6.30 -9.53
C GLU A 42 -32.27 -5.12 -10.33
N ALA A 43 -32.13 -3.90 -9.82
CA ALA A 43 -32.62 -2.68 -10.47
C ALA A 43 -31.69 -2.16 -11.58
N GLY A 44 -30.56 -2.82 -11.81
CA GLY A 44 -29.46 -2.32 -12.62
C GLY A 44 -28.68 -1.18 -11.95
N VAL A 45 -27.48 -0.91 -12.48
CA VAL A 45 -26.58 0.13 -11.96
C VAL A 45 -26.73 1.43 -12.76
N ALA A 46 -27.31 2.46 -12.15
CA ALA A 46 -27.54 3.76 -12.77
C ALA A 46 -27.14 4.95 -11.88
N GLY A 47 -26.97 6.13 -12.49
CA GLY A 47 -26.74 7.41 -11.79
C GLY A 47 -25.59 7.36 -10.79
N VAL A 48 -25.86 7.79 -9.55
CA VAL A 48 -24.88 7.82 -8.44
C VAL A 48 -24.31 6.44 -8.15
N LEU A 49 -25.13 5.38 -8.25
CA LEU A 49 -24.69 4.02 -7.95
C LEU A 49 -23.58 3.57 -8.91
N LYS A 50 -23.65 3.97 -10.19
CA LYS A 50 -22.59 3.72 -11.17
C LYS A 50 -21.26 4.36 -10.76
N ALA A 51 -21.30 5.57 -10.22
CA ALA A 51 -20.11 6.25 -9.71
C ALA A 51 -19.54 5.52 -8.49
N VAL A 52 -20.40 5.02 -7.59
CA VAL A 52 -19.96 4.26 -6.41
C VAL A 52 -19.27 2.95 -6.83
N TYR A 53 -19.89 2.12 -7.68
CA TYR A 53 -19.28 0.88 -8.19
C TYR A 53 -17.99 1.13 -8.99
N PHE A 54 -17.92 2.25 -9.70
CA PHE A 54 -16.69 2.66 -10.37
C PHE A 54 -15.57 2.91 -9.36
N LEU A 55 -15.81 3.79 -8.37
CA LEU A 55 -14.83 4.22 -7.38
C LEU A 55 -14.38 3.09 -6.45
N THR A 56 -15.32 2.25 -6.00
CA THR A 56 -15.02 1.11 -5.12
C THR A 56 -14.19 0.04 -5.82
N GLY A 57 -14.20 -0.03 -7.15
CA GLY A 57 -13.39 -1.02 -7.86
C GLY A 57 -11.98 -0.55 -8.24
N LEU A 58 -11.52 0.60 -7.74
CA LEU A 58 -10.19 1.15 -8.02
C LEU A 58 -9.11 0.71 -7.01
N GLY A 59 -9.37 -0.35 -6.24
CA GLY A 59 -8.47 -0.83 -5.19
C GLY A 59 -7.10 -1.26 -5.73
N HIS A 60 -7.06 -1.92 -6.89
CA HIS A 60 -5.79 -2.36 -7.53
C HIS A 60 -4.96 -1.17 -8.02
N GLU A 61 -5.59 -0.21 -8.68
CA GLU A 61 -4.95 1.01 -9.19
C GLU A 61 -4.40 1.88 -8.05
N ALA A 62 -5.09 1.90 -6.90
CA ALA A 62 -4.59 2.55 -5.69
C ALA A 62 -3.28 1.92 -5.18
N VAL A 63 -3.08 0.60 -5.35
CA VAL A 63 -1.78 -0.06 -5.05
C VAL A 63 -0.69 0.40 -6.02
N MET A 64 -1.01 0.65 -7.30
CA MET A 64 -0.02 1.20 -8.25
C MET A 64 0.44 2.60 -7.83
N VAL A 65 -0.47 3.43 -7.33
CA VAL A 65 -0.15 4.74 -6.70
C VAL A 65 0.79 4.56 -5.50
N PHE A 66 0.53 3.58 -4.63
CA PHE A 66 1.44 3.27 -3.52
C PHE A 66 2.84 2.88 -3.99
N PHE A 67 2.97 2.07 -5.04
CA PHE A 67 4.26 1.68 -5.58
C PHE A 67 5.06 2.89 -6.10
N VAL A 68 4.44 3.82 -6.82
CA VAL A 68 5.11 5.05 -7.27
C VAL A 68 5.58 5.89 -6.06
N LEU A 69 4.71 6.10 -5.07
CA LEU A 69 5.09 6.86 -3.87
C LEU A 69 6.24 6.16 -3.14
N SER A 70 6.16 4.85 -2.93
CA SER A 70 7.19 4.03 -2.29
C SER A 70 8.54 4.19 -3.00
N GLY A 71 8.56 4.05 -4.33
CA GLY A 71 9.75 4.22 -5.16
C GLY A 71 10.46 5.54 -4.93
N PHE A 72 9.71 6.64 -4.90
CA PHE A 72 10.27 7.97 -4.65
C PHE A 72 10.99 8.05 -3.29
N TRP A 73 10.34 7.60 -2.22
CA TRP A 73 10.88 7.74 -0.86
C TRP A 73 12.03 6.80 -0.56
N ILE A 74 12.01 5.60 -1.14
CA ILE A 74 13.10 4.64 -1.01
C ILE A 74 14.30 5.09 -1.84
N ALA A 75 14.11 5.55 -3.08
CA ALA A 75 15.20 6.10 -3.88
C ALA A 75 15.90 7.25 -3.16
N ARG A 76 15.13 8.17 -2.55
CA ARG A 76 15.67 9.23 -1.69
C ARG A 76 16.44 8.68 -0.48
N SER A 77 15.95 7.63 0.17
CA SER A 77 16.62 7.01 1.32
C SER A 77 17.93 6.33 0.93
N VAL A 78 17.95 5.61 -0.20
CA VAL A 78 19.15 4.93 -0.71
C VAL A 78 20.18 5.96 -1.12
N ASP A 79 19.77 6.98 -1.87
CA ASP A 79 20.67 7.99 -2.39
C ASP A 79 21.39 8.78 -1.28
N ARG A 80 20.70 9.08 -0.18
CA ARG A 80 21.28 9.77 1.00
C ARG A 80 22.37 8.97 1.72
N ARG A 81 22.43 7.65 1.54
CA ARG A 81 23.35 6.74 2.25
C ARG A 81 24.25 5.95 1.32
N LYS A 82 24.16 6.17 0.01
CA LYS A 82 24.87 5.35 -0.99
C LYS A 82 26.41 5.44 -0.92
N HIS A 83 26.92 6.41 -0.17
CA HIS A 83 28.35 6.63 0.06
C HIS A 83 28.84 6.04 1.40
N ASP A 84 27.94 5.45 2.21
CA ASP A 84 28.30 4.82 3.47
C ASP A 84 28.79 3.39 3.25
N ASP A 85 30.01 3.05 3.71
CA ASP A 85 30.59 1.70 3.57
C ASP A 85 29.76 0.60 4.24
N HIS A 86 29.00 0.98 5.26
CA HIS A 86 28.10 0.10 6.00
C HIS A 86 26.62 0.26 5.60
N PHE A 87 26.31 0.57 4.34
CA PHE A 87 24.94 0.83 3.86
C PHE A 87 23.88 -0.21 4.29
N TRP A 88 24.13 -1.50 4.04
CA TRP A 88 23.10 -2.55 4.09
C TRP A 88 22.49 -2.74 5.47
N ARG A 89 23.32 -2.79 6.52
CA ARG A 89 22.83 -3.13 7.86
C ARG A 89 21.91 -2.05 8.43
N PRO A 90 22.28 -0.76 8.52
CA PRO A 90 21.38 0.31 8.95
C PRO A 90 20.17 0.47 8.04
N TYR A 91 20.34 0.27 6.72
CA TYR A 91 19.23 0.34 5.77
C TYR A 91 18.18 -0.75 6.04
N LEU A 92 18.59 -2.02 6.15
CA LEU A 92 17.68 -3.13 6.43
C LEU A 92 17.06 -3.01 7.83
N VAL A 93 17.80 -2.54 8.83
CA VAL A 93 17.22 -2.22 10.15
C VAL A 93 16.08 -1.23 10.03
N ASP A 94 16.28 -0.12 9.32
CA ASP A 94 15.23 0.88 9.13
C ASP A 94 14.01 0.32 8.40
N ARG A 95 14.21 -0.52 7.38
CA ARG A 95 13.10 -1.09 6.59
C ARG A 95 12.36 -2.19 7.36
N CYS A 96 13.08 -3.17 7.91
CA CYS A 96 12.49 -4.26 8.65
C CYS A 96 11.80 -3.77 9.93
N SER A 97 12.39 -2.84 10.68
CA SER A 97 11.74 -2.31 11.89
C SER A 97 10.45 -1.57 11.57
N ARG A 98 10.41 -0.80 10.47
CA ARG A 98 9.20 -0.12 9.99
C ARG A 98 8.11 -1.09 9.55
N LEU A 99 8.47 -2.17 8.85
CA LEU A 99 7.47 -3.11 8.35
C LEU A 99 6.98 -4.07 9.44
N LEU A 100 7.90 -4.69 10.19
CA LEU A 100 7.58 -5.74 11.17
C LEU A 100 6.85 -5.22 12.41
N VAL A 101 7.07 -3.96 12.82
CA VAL A 101 6.36 -3.37 13.97
C VAL A 101 4.84 -3.29 13.75
N VAL A 102 4.41 -3.20 12.50
CA VAL A 102 2.99 -3.21 12.10
C VAL A 102 2.57 -4.61 11.68
N LEU A 103 3.35 -5.27 10.83
CA LEU A 103 2.98 -6.54 10.22
C LEU A 103 2.79 -7.65 11.26
N VAL A 104 3.73 -7.84 12.19
CA VAL A 104 3.64 -8.95 13.15
C VAL A 104 2.39 -8.83 14.03
N PRO A 105 2.10 -7.68 14.66
CA PRO A 105 0.85 -7.54 15.41
C PRO A 105 -0.40 -7.62 14.53
N ALA A 106 -0.35 -7.14 13.27
CA ALA A 106 -1.48 -7.24 12.35
C ALA A 106 -1.80 -8.70 11.98
N LEU A 107 -0.78 -9.53 11.74
CA LEU A 107 -0.95 -10.96 11.50
C LEU A 107 -1.52 -11.67 12.72
N LEU A 108 -1.04 -11.35 13.93
CA LEU A 108 -1.55 -11.96 15.16
C LEU A 108 -3.02 -11.60 15.40
N ILE A 109 -3.37 -10.31 15.30
CA ILE A 109 -4.75 -9.87 15.47
C ILE A 109 -5.64 -10.47 14.38
N GLY A 110 -5.21 -10.41 13.11
CA GLY A 110 -5.95 -10.99 11.99
C GLY A 110 -6.22 -12.48 12.19
N GLY A 111 -5.19 -13.25 12.58
CA GLY A 111 -5.35 -14.68 12.85
C GLY A 111 -6.27 -14.99 14.03
N ILE A 112 -6.28 -14.15 15.08
CA ILE A 112 -7.22 -14.28 16.20
C ILE A 112 -8.65 -14.01 15.73
N LEU A 113 -8.87 -12.95 14.94
CA LEU A 113 -10.20 -12.60 14.42
C LEU A 113 -10.71 -13.70 13.47
N ASP A 114 -9.87 -14.16 12.56
CA ASP A 114 -10.21 -15.22 11.61
C ASP A 114 -10.49 -16.55 12.32
N GLY A 115 -9.65 -16.93 13.28
CA GLY A 115 -9.85 -18.14 14.07
C GLY A 115 -11.12 -18.09 14.93
N TYR A 116 -11.41 -16.94 15.53
CA TYR A 116 -12.67 -16.75 16.27
C TYR A 116 -13.88 -16.83 15.33
N GLY A 117 -13.80 -16.18 14.17
CA GLY A 117 -14.89 -16.18 13.18
C GLY A 117 -15.19 -17.57 12.65
N LEU A 118 -14.16 -18.37 12.34
CA LEU A 118 -14.31 -19.78 11.93
C LEU A 118 -15.00 -20.64 13.00
N MET A 119 -14.82 -20.34 14.29
CA MET A 119 -15.37 -21.13 15.38
C MET A 119 -16.79 -20.71 15.79
N HIS A 120 -17.14 -19.42 15.62
CA HIS A 120 -18.34 -18.85 16.23
C HIS A 120 -19.32 -18.19 15.27
N PHE A 121 -18.90 -17.83 14.05
CA PHE A 121 -19.78 -17.15 13.10
C PHE A 121 -20.32 -18.15 12.07
N ASP A 122 -21.64 -18.24 12.03
CA ASP A 122 -22.36 -18.84 10.91
C ASP A 122 -22.54 -17.75 9.83
N SER A 123 -21.46 -17.46 9.09
CA SER A 123 -21.49 -16.47 8.01
C SER A 123 -20.83 -16.99 6.74
N MET A 124 -21.33 -16.50 5.60
CA MET A 124 -20.85 -16.86 4.26
C MET A 124 -19.34 -16.66 4.05
N HIS A 125 -18.74 -15.69 4.75
CA HIS A 125 -17.33 -15.36 4.58
C HIS A 125 -16.42 -16.36 5.33
N PHE A 126 -16.88 -16.91 6.46
CA PHE A 126 -16.11 -17.90 7.23
C PHE A 126 -16.41 -19.35 6.81
N GLY A 127 -17.51 -19.60 6.11
CA GLY A 127 -17.95 -20.94 5.66
C GLY A 127 -17.21 -21.55 4.45
N GLY A 128 -16.16 -20.90 3.93
CA GLY A 128 -15.32 -21.45 2.84
C GLY A 128 -15.88 -21.33 1.42
N ALA A 129 -17.07 -20.75 1.24
CA ALA A 129 -17.71 -20.52 -0.05
C ALA A 129 -18.21 -19.07 -0.19
N SER A 130 -17.34 -18.11 0.14
CA SER A 130 -17.66 -16.69 0.03
C SER A 130 -17.82 -16.27 -1.43
N PRO A 131 -18.92 -15.58 -1.82
CA PRO A 131 -19.06 -14.99 -3.15
C PRO A 131 -18.20 -13.72 -3.33
N ALA A 132 -17.71 -13.11 -2.24
CA ALA A 132 -16.79 -11.99 -2.32
C ALA A 132 -15.41 -12.45 -2.83
N VAL A 133 -14.93 -11.85 -3.92
CA VAL A 133 -13.71 -12.25 -4.64
C VAL A 133 -12.44 -12.06 -3.78
N SER A 134 -12.47 -11.11 -2.85
CA SER A 134 -11.33 -10.81 -1.97
C SER A 134 -11.16 -11.83 -0.85
N VAL A 135 -12.18 -12.67 -0.56
CA VAL A 135 -12.12 -13.67 0.51
C VAL A 135 -11.50 -14.95 -0.04
N PRO A 136 -10.50 -15.53 0.64
CA PRO A 136 -9.90 -16.78 0.19
C PRO A 136 -10.81 -17.99 0.42
N ASN A 137 -10.86 -18.90 -0.57
CA ASN A 137 -11.67 -20.14 -0.50
C ASN A 137 -11.25 -21.10 0.63
N ASP A 138 -9.98 -21.11 1.04
CA ASP A 138 -9.45 -21.98 2.11
C ASP A 138 -8.89 -21.12 3.25
N LEU A 139 -9.78 -20.51 4.03
CA LEU A 139 -9.38 -19.68 5.17
C LEU A 139 -8.70 -20.50 6.28
N ALA A 140 -9.25 -21.67 6.60
CA ALA A 140 -8.72 -22.53 7.66
C ALA A 140 -7.30 -23.03 7.35
N GLY A 141 -7.02 -23.47 6.11
CA GLY A 141 -5.66 -23.87 5.71
C GLY A 141 -4.65 -22.72 5.68
N ARG A 142 -5.13 -21.48 5.53
CA ARG A 142 -4.30 -20.26 5.58
C ARG A 142 -3.95 -19.81 6.99
N LEU A 143 -4.62 -20.32 8.03
CA LEU A 143 -4.24 -20.14 9.44
C LEU A 143 -3.18 -21.16 9.88
N SER A 144 -2.16 -21.37 9.05
CA SER A 144 -1.05 -22.28 9.32
C SER A 144 0.21 -21.54 9.77
N LEU A 145 1.07 -22.22 10.55
CA LEU A 145 2.37 -21.68 10.96
C LEU A 145 3.25 -21.35 9.75
N ILE A 146 3.18 -22.15 8.68
CA ILE A 146 3.95 -21.90 7.44
C ILE A 146 3.47 -20.60 6.77
N ALA A 147 2.16 -20.39 6.66
CA ALA A 147 1.62 -19.14 6.13
C ALA A 147 2.02 -17.95 7.02
N PHE A 148 1.91 -18.06 8.34
CA PHE A 148 2.32 -17.01 9.28
C PHE A 148 3.80 -16.63 9.09
N LEU A 149 4.70 -17.61 9.18
CA LEU A 149 6.15 -17.38 9.07
C LEU A 149 6.54 -16.87 7.68
N GLY A 150 5.91 -17.39 6.62
CA GLY A 150 6.14 -16.91 5.27
C GLY A 150 5.66 -15.47 5.05
N ASN A 151 4.56 -15.06 5.69
CA ASN A 151 4.11 -13.65 5.66
C ASN A 151 5.08 -12.74 6.43
N VAL A 152 5.57 -13.18 7.60
CA VAL A 152 6.63 -12.46 8.35
C VAL A 152 7.92 -12.32 7.52
N ALA A 153 8.21 -13.30 6.68
CA ALA A 153 9.35 -13.28 5.76
C ALA A 153 9.07 -12.58 4.40
N PHE A 154 7.88 -11.96 4.23
CA PHE A 154 7.49 -11.28 3.00
C PHE A 154 7.45 -12.19 1.76
N LEU A 155 6.91 -13.41 1.92
CA LEU A 155 6.79 -14.42 0.87
C LEU A 155 5.34 -14.67 0.41
N GLN A 156 4.37 -13.95 0.97
CA GLN A 156 2.97 -14.08 0.60
C GLN A 156 2.70 -13.65 -0.84
N GLY A 157 1.96 -14.46 -1.59
CA GLY A 157 1.73 -14.25 -3.02
C GLY A 157 2.91 -14.64 -3.91
N LEU A 158 4.02 -15.09 -3.31
CA LEU A 158 5.20 -15.61 -4.01
C LEU A 158 5.35 -17.11 -3.74
N ALA A 159 5.69 -17.50 -2.51
CA ALA A 159 5.94 -18.88 -2.14
C ALA A 159 4.89 -19.47 -1.19
N VAL A 160 4.14 -18.60 -0.48
CA VAL A 160 3.07 -19.00 0.44
C VAL A 160 1.81 -18.17 0.20
N PRO A 161 0.62 -18.64 0.60
CA PRO A 161 -0.56 -17.80 0.60
C PRO A 161 -0.44 -16.66 1.61
N THR A 162 -1.31 -15.66 1.49
CA THR A 162 -1.52 -14.70 2.57
C THR A 162 -2.05 -15.42 3.81
N PHE A 163 -1.62 -14.96 4.99
CA PHE A 163 -2.04 -15.55 6.26
C PHE A 163 -3.50 -15.15 6.57
N GLY A 164 -4.31 -16.14 6.91
CA GLY A 164 -5.74 -15.95 7.18
C GLY A 164 -6.49 -15.32 6.01
N SER A 165 -7.43 -14.44 6.33
CA SER A 165 -8.29 -13.73 5.38
C SER A 165 -7.56 -12.61 4.64
N ASN A 166 -6.35 -12.24 5.07
CA ASN A 166 -5.69 -10.99 4.68
C ASN A 166 -5.02 -11.03 3.29
N GLY A 167 -5.81 -11.40 2.27
CA GLY A 167 -5.48 -11.34 0.84
C GLY A 167 -4.80 -10.04 0.40
N PRO A 168 -5.20 -8.86 0.90
CA PRO A 168 -4.56 -7.60 0.51
C PRO A 168 -3.05 -7.54 0.78
N LEU A 169 -2.49 -8.31 1.72
CA LEU A 169 -1.04 -8.29 2.01
C LEU A 169 -0.13 -8.77 0.87
N TRP A 170 -0.66 -9.23 -0.27
CA TRP A 170 0.13 -9.62 -1.43
C TRP A 170 1.08 -8.52 -1.93
N SER A 171 0.65 -7.25 -1.91
CA SER A 171 1.48 -6.16 -2.46
C SER A 171 2.66 -5.79 -1.56
N LEU A 172 2.56 -6.13 -0.26
CA LEU A 172 3.60 -5.87 0.72
C LEU A 172 4.84 -6.73 0.49
N SER A 173 4.68 -7.98 0.06
CA SER A 173 5.83 -8.83 -0.29
C SER A 173 6.60 -8.22 -1.45
N TYR A 174 5.88 -7.75 -2.47
CA TYR A 174 6.49 -7.11 -3.64
C TYR A 174 7.29 -5.88 -3.22
N GLU A 175 6.69 -5.01 -2.41
CA GLU A 175 7.35 -3.81 -1.90
C GLU A 175 8.63 -4.12 -1.12
N PHE A 176 8.62 -5.14 -0.24
CA PHE A 176 9.81 -5.56 0.49
C PHE A 176 10.94 -6.00 -0.46
N TRP A 177 10.64 -6.79 -1.49
CA TRP A 177 11.64 -7.21 -2.46
C TRP A 177 12.16 -6.03 -3.30
N PHE A 178 11.32 -5.04 -3.64
CA PHE A 178 11.77 -3.81 -4.30
C PHE A 178 12.79 -3.05 -3.45
N TYR A 179 12.63 -3.06 -2.12
CA TYR A 179 13.57 -2.42 -1.19
C TYR A 179 14.93 -3.10 -1.18
N ILE A 180 15.02 -4.37 -1.58
CA ILE A 180 16.29 -5.12 -1.70
C ILE A 180 16.88 -4.92 -3.10
N TRP A 181 16.06 -5.07 -4.14
CA TRP A 181 16.49 -5.06 -5.53
C TRP A 181 17.04 -3.70 -5.96
N PHE A 182 16.35 -2.62 -5.60
CA PHE A 182 16.76 -1.28 -6.00
C PHE A 182 18.17 -0.89 -5.51
N PRO A 183 18.50 -0.95 -4.20
CA PRO A 183 19.88 -0.69 -3.77
C PRO A 183 20.85 -1.71 -4.34
N ALA A 184 20.48 -3.00 -4.46
CA ALA A 184 21.35 -3.99 -5.09
C ALA A 184 21.76 -3.58 -6.51
N ILE A 185 20.83 -3.08 -7.32
CA ILE A 185 21.09 -2.55 -8.67
C ILE A 185 21.98 -1.31 -8.60
N VAL A 186 21.70 -0.36 -7.70
CA VAL A 186 22.52 0.85 -7.51
C VAL A 186 23.97 0.51 -7.14
N PHE A 187 24.20 -0.55 -6.36
CA PHE A 187 25.53 -1.01 -5.95
C PHE A 187 26.15 -2.04 -6.89
N ALA A 188 25.38 -2.66 -7.80
CA ALA A 188 25.90 -3.59 -8.80
C ALA A 188 26.96 -2.92 -9.68
N VAL A 189 26.75 -1.64 -10.00
CA VAL A 189 27.69 -0.79 -10.75
C VAL A 189 29.02 -0.58 -10.00
N ARG A 190 29.09 -0.90 -8.70
CA ARG A 190 30.30 -0.87 -7.86
C ARG A 190 30.92 -2.25 -7.61
N GLY A 191 30.61 -3.25 -8.45
CA GLY A 191 31.27 -4.57 -8.42
C GLY A 191 30.57 -5.66 -7.61
N ARG A 192 29.34 -5.42 -7.11
CA ARG A 192 28.51 -6.42 -6.39
C ARG A 192 27.33 -6.93 -7.24
N TRP A 193 27.60 -7.20 -8.52
CA TRP A 193 26.59 -7.56 -9.53
C TRP A 193 25.89 -8.90 -9.24
N GLN A 194 26.53 -9.81 -8.50
CA GLN A 194 25.98 -11.12 -8.16
C GLN A 194 24.72 -11.01 -7.29
N ILE A 195 24.69 -10.03 -6.38
CA ILE A 195 23.52 -9.77 -5.53
C ILE A 195 22.38 -9.27 -6.41
N ALA A 196 22.64 -8.29 -7.28
CA ALA A 196 21.63 -7.76 -8.21
C ALA A 196 21.05 -8.84 -9.13
N LEU A 197 21.90 -9.69 -9.72
CA LEU A 197 21.45 -10.80 -10.56
C LEU A 197 20.65 -11.86 -9.79
N ALA A 198 21.08 -12.25 -8.58
CA ALA A 198 20.33 -13.20 -7.76
C ALA A 198 18.95 -12.63 -7.36
N SER A 199 18.86 -11.33 -7.05
CA SER A 199 17.58 -10.66 -6.81
C SER A 199 16.70 -10.55 -8.06
N LEU A 200 17.27 -10.21 -9.21
CA LEU A 200 16.54 -10.14 -10.48
C LEU A 200 16.03 -11.51 -10.92
N ALA A 201 16.77 -12.60 -10.63
CA ALA A 201 16.31 -13.96 -10.88
C ALA A 201 15.02 -14.30 -10.13
N VAL A 202 14.80 -13.76 -8.93
CA VAL A 202 13.51 -13.88 -8.20
C VAL A 202 12.39 -13.20 -8.99
N GLY A 203 12.64 -12.03 -9.58
CA GLY A 203 11.66 -11.35 -10.43
C GLY A 203 11.33 -12.09 -11.73
N VAL A 204 12.32 -12.76 -12.34
CA VAL A 204 12.11 -13.56 -13.57
C VAL A 204 11.10 -14.69 -13.35
N ILE A 205 11.07 -15.29 -12.15
CA ILE A 205 10.12 -16.35 -11.81
C ILE A 205 8.69 -15.80 -11.63
N TRP A 206 8.55 -14.50 -11.32
CA TRP A 206 7.25 -13.87 -11.00
C TRP A 206 7.00 -12.61 -11.85
N PRO A 207 6.49 -12.74 -13.09
CA PRO A 207 6.29 -11.61 -14.01
C PRO A 207 5.46 -10.45 -13.43
N LYS A 208 4.47 -10.75 -12.58
CA LYS A 208 3.65 -9.72 -11.90
C LYS A 208 4.48 -8.85 -10.95
N VAL A 209 5.51 -9.41 -10.31
CA VAL A 209 6.41 -8.67 -9.41
C VAL A 209 7.28 -7.72 -10.22
N LEU A 210 7.76 -8.14 -11.40
CA LEU A 210 8.53 -7.27 -12.30
C LEU A 210 7.70 -6.08 -12.80
N LEU A 211 6.44 -6.30 -13.16
CA LEU A 211 5.53 -5.21 -13.54
C LEU A 211 5.38 -4.19 -12.39
N GLY A 212 5.11 -4.67 -11.18
CA GLY A 212 5.07 -3.81 -9.99
C GLY A 212 6.38 -3.06 -9.76
N PHE A 213 7.53 -3.71 -10.01
CA PHE A 213 8.85 -3.08 -9.91
C PHE A 213 9.05 -1.99 -10.95
N VAL A 214 8.60 -2.17 -12.20
CA VAL A 214 8.64 -1.13 -13.25
C VAL A 214 7.86 0.10 -12.82
N ILE A 215 6.66 -0.07 -12.27
CA ILE A 215 5.82 1.03 -11.78
C ILE A 215 6.49 1.72 -10.58
N TRP A 216 7.02 0.93 -9.65
CA TRP A 216 7.80 1.43 -8.52
C TRP A 216 9.02 2.24 -8.97
N LEU A 217 9.73 1.79 -10.02
CA LEU A 217 10.86 2.50 -10.61
C LEU A 217 10.47 3.84 -11.24
N MET A 218 9.22 4.05 -11.67
CA MET A 218 8.76 5.37 -12.11
C MET A 218 8.86 6.40 -10.97
N GLY A 219 8.52 5.98 -9.74
CA GLY A 219 8.71 6.79 -8.54
C GLY A 219 10.18 7.05 -8.20
N ALA A 220 11.03 6.02 -8.33
CA ALA A 220 12.48 6.17 -8.14
C ALA A 220 13.10 7.12 -9.18
N GLY A 221 12.71 6.97 -10.45
CA GLY A 221 13.10 7.85 -11.56
C GLY A 221 12.65 9.29 -11.33
N LEU A 222 11.43 9.48 -10.83
CA LEU A 222 10.90 10.79 -10.46
C LEU A 222 11.77 11.50 -9.42
N TYR A 223 12.27 10.78 -8.41
CA TYR A 223 13.19 11.35 -7.42
C TYR A 223 14.49 11.87 -8.07
N TYR A 224 15.10 11.10 -8.97
CA TYR A 224 16.31 11.53 -9.68
C TYR A 224 16.05 12.67 -10.67
N ALA A 225 14.90 12.66 -11.34
CA ALA A 225 14.46 13.77 -12.19
C ALA A 225 14.31 15.05 -11.37
N ASP A 226 13.61 14.99 -10.23
CA ASP A 226 13.43 16.11 -9.28
C ASP A 226 14.79 16.71 -8.88
N ARG A 227 15.72 15.85 -8.46
CA ARG A 227 17.08 16.23 -8.07
C ARG A 227 17.86 16.87 -9.21
N SER A 228 17.84 16.26 -10.40
CA SER A 228 18.57 16.75 -11.58
C SER A 228 18.09 18.14 -11.98
N THR A 229 16.77 18.38 -11.98
CA THR A 229 16.20 19.70 -12.28
C THR A 229 16.59 20.76 -11.24
N ILE A 230 16.72 20.38 -9.95
CA ILE A 230 17.21 21.32 -8.93
C ILE A 230 18.69 21.63 -9.14
N ALA A 231 19.50 20.60 -9.39
CA ALA A 231 20.94 20.74 -9.58
C ALA A 231 21.31 21.55 -10.83
N SER A 232 20.51 21.46 -11.89
CA SER A 232 20.74 22.24 -13.13
C SER A 232 20.38 23.73 -13.00
N GLY A 233 19.68 24.13 -11.92
CA GLY A 233 19.24 25.51 -11.72
C GLY A 233 18.23 26.01 -12.76
N ARG A 234 17.72 25.14 -13.65
CA ARG A 234 16.74 25.48 -14.69
C ARG A 234 15.36 25.05 -14.23
N PRO A 235 14.58 25.92 -13.57
CA PRO A 235 13.25 25.55 -13.11
C PRO A 235 12.35 25.28 -14.31
N MET A 236 11.47 24.29 -14.14
CA MET A 236 10.35 24.09 -15.06
C MET A 236 9.43 25.31 -14.99
N GLY A 237 9.15 25.95 -16.13
CA GLY A 237 8.26 27.10 -16.17
C GLY A 237 6.89 26.75 -15.59
N ARG A 238 6.32 27.64 -14.75
CA ARG A 238 5.04 27.37 -14.06
C ARG A 238 3.91 27.01 -15.04
N VAL A 239 3.85 27.65 -16.21
CA VAL A 239 2.86 27.34 -17.25
C VAL A 239 2.98 25.88 -17.71
N PHE A 240 4.20 25.43 -18.03
CA PHE A 240 4.43 24.04 -18.42
C PHE A 240 4.10 23.07 -17.29
N ALA A 241 4.44 23.42 -16.04
CA ALA A 241 4.10 22.59 -14.88
C ALA A 241 2.59 22.46 -14.66
N THR A 242 1.83 23.54 -14.84
CA THR A 242 0.36 23.49 -14.81
C THR A 242 -0.22 22.67 -15.95
N LEU A 243 0.28 22.84 -17.18
CA LEU A 243 -0.17 22.05 -18.33
C LEU A 243 0.13 20.56 -18.11
N LEU A 244 1.33 20.21 -17.63
CA LEU A 244 1.69 18.85 -17.27
C LEU A 244 0.72 18.28 -16.21
N LEU A 245 0.42 19.06 -15.16
CA LEU A 245 -0.53 18.64 -14.12
C LEU A 245 -1.91 18.33 -14.73
N LEU A 246 -2.46 19.24 -15.54
CA LEU A 246 -3.79 19.08 -16.14
C LEU A 246 -3.82 17.91 -17.14
N SER A 247 -2.80 17.79 -17.99
CA SER A 247 -2.69 16.69 -18.95
C SER A 247 -2.54 15.33 -18.24
N CYS A 248 -1.69 15.22 -17.22
CA CYS A 248 -1.53 14.00 -16.46
C CYS A 248 -2.77 13.67 -15.62
N ALA A 249 -3.47 14.67 -15.07
CA ALA A 249 -4.74 14.45 -14.37
C ALA A 249 -5.83 13.93 -15.32
N GLY A 250 -5.98 14.54 -16.50
CA GLY A 250 -6.91 14.05 -17.52
C GLY A 250 -6.56 12.64 -18.02
N ALA A 251 -5.27 12.39 -18.28
CA ALA A 251 -4.79 11.08 -18.70
C ALA A 251 -4.96 10.01 -17.60
N LEU A 252 -4.78 10.36 -16.32
CA LEU A 252 -5.04 9.46 -15.20
C LEU A 252 -6.52 9.08 -15.16
N LEU A 253 -7.44 10.04 -15.28
CA LEU A 253 -8.88 9.75 -15.32
C LEU A 253 -9.23 8.78 -16.46
N ILE A 254 -8.67 9.00 -17.66
CA ILE A 254 -8.84 8.09 -18.80
C ILE A 254 -8.26 6.71 -18.48
N ALA A 255 -7.06 6.63 -17.91
CA ALA A 255 -6.41 5.38 -17.55
C ALA A 255 -7.24 4.58 -16.53
N LEU A 256 -7.83 5.24 -15.52
CA LEU A 256 -8.71 4.60 -14.53
C LEU A 256 -9.99 4.07 -15.18
N VAL A 257 -10.60 4.80 -16.12
CA VAL A 257 -11.77 4.33 -16.88
C VAL A 257 -11.43 3.11 -17.74
N VAL A 258 -10.31 3.18 -18.47
CA VAL A 258 -9.80 2.10 -19.32
C VAL A 258 -9.49 0.85 -18.50
N ALA A 259 -8.89 1.02 -17.30
CA ALA A 259 -8.60 -0.06 -16.36
C ALA A 259 -9.89 -0.72 -15.85
N ARG A 260 -10.85 0.07 -15.37
CA ARG A 260 -12.12 -0.43 -14.81
C ARG A 260 -13.01 -1.12 -15.83
N LEU A 261 -12.96 -0.69 -17.09
CA LEU A 261 -13.70 -1.31 -18.18
C LEU A 261 -12.93 -2.46 -18.84
N HIS A 262 -11.74 -2.81 -18.34
CA HIS A 262 -10.87 -3.87 -18.87
C HIS A 262 -10.62 -3.75 -20.39
N ILE A 263 -10.54 -2.52 -20.91
CA ILE A 263 -10.41 -2.24 -22.36
C ILE A 263 -9.04 -2.66 -22.88
N VAL A 264 -8.00 -2.55 -22.05
CA VAL A 264 -6.62 -2.91 -22.37
C VAL A 264 -6.09 -3.94 -21.38
N PRO A 265 -5.01 -4.66 -21.71
CA PRO A 265 -4.38 -5.58 -20.76
C PRO A 265 -3.98 -4.87 -19.47
N LEU A 266 -4.15 -5.57 -18.34
CA LEU A 266 -3.88 -5.04 -17.00
C LEU A 266 -2.48 -4.38 -16.88
N ALA A 267 -1.47 -4.98 -17.50
CA ALA A 267 -0.12 -4.42 -17.50
C ALA A 267 -0.03 -3.03 -18.15
N VAL A 268 -0.80 -2.78 -19.20
CA VAL A 268 -0.84 -1.49 -19.90
C VAL A 268 -1.56 -0.45 -19.05
N SER A 269 -2.70 -0.80 -18.45
CA SER A 269 -3.41 0.11 -17.56
C SER A 269 -2.61 0.45 -16.30
N ASP A 270 -1.93 -0.54 -15.71
CA ASP A 270 -1.11 -0.34 -14.51
C ASP A 270 0.08 0.60 -14.78
N ILE A 271 0.76 0.43 -15.92
CA ILE A 271 1.82 1.33 -16.39
C ILE A 271 1.27 2.74 -16.64
N ALA A 272 0.09 2.85 -17.26
CA ALA A 272 -0.52 4.15 -17.54
C ALA A 272 -0.91 4.88 -16.25
N VAL A 273 -1.52 4.19 -15.28
CA VAL A 273 -1.84 4.75 -13.95
C VAL A 273 -0.57 5.19 -13.23
N GLY A 274 0.44 4.32 -13.16
CA GLY A 274 1.73 4.65 -12.53
C GLY A 274 2.42 5.85 -13.17
N GLY A 275 2.50 5.89 -14.50
CA GLY A 275 3.19 6.94 -15.26
C GLY A 275 2.48 8.29 -15.18
N THR A 276 1.15 8.29 -15.34
CA THR A 276 0.35 9.53 -15.23
C THR A 276 0.37 10.07 -13.80
N PHE A 277 0.27 9.20 -12.78
CA PHE A 277 0.41 9.62 -11.39
C PHE A 277 1.81 10.16 -11.07
N ALA A 278 2.88 9.52 -11.58
CA ALA A 278 4.24 10.04 -11.44
C ALA A 278 4.39 11.44 -12.07
N GLY A 279 3.74 11.68 -13.22
CA GLY A 279 3.66 13.00 -13.86
C GLY A 279 2.94 14.05 -13.01
N ILE A 280 1.83 13.69 -12.35
CA ILE A 280 1.13 14.55 -11.39
C ILE A 280 2.07 14.94 -10.24
N VAL A 281 2.74 13.96 -9.63
CA VAL A 281 3.68 14.23 -8.52
C VAL A 281 4.84 15.10 -9.01
N TRP A 282 5.36 14.87 -10.23
CA TRP A 282 6.39 15.74 -10.80
C TRP A 282 5.93 17.18 -10.93
N ALA A 283 4.74 17.40 -11.51
CA ALA A 283 4.17 18.72 -11.64
C ALA A 283 3.98 19.41 -10.28
N LEU A 284 3.49 18.67 -9.27
CA LEU A 284 3.33 19.19 -7.90
C LEU A 284 4.67 19.55 -7.26
N LEU A 285 5.72 18.75 -7.46
CA LEU A 285 7.07 19.06 -6.98
C LEU A 285 7.67 20.32 -7.64
N ARG A 286 7.22 20.66 -8.86
CA ARG A 286 7.67 21.85 -9.60
C ARG A 286 6.86 23.10 -9.26
N LEU A 287 5.54 22.95 -9.08
CA LEU A 287 4.65 24.04 -8.68
C LEU A 287 4.79 24.39 -7.19
N ASP A 288 5.08 23.37 -6.37
CA ASP A 288 5.15 23.40 -4.90
C ASP A 288 4.02 24.22 -4.24
N PRO A 289 2.74 23.95 -4.59
CA PRO A 289 1.64 24.74 -4.08
C PRO A 289 1.49 24.56 -2.57
N CYS A 290 1.02 25.61 -1.87
CA CYS A 290 0.72 25.52 -0.45
C CYS A 290 -0.34 24.42 -0.19
N PHE A 291 -0.03 23.48 0.69
CA PHE A 291 -0.98 22.45 1.07
C PHE A 291 -2.12 23.04 1.94
N PRO A 292 -3.39 22.82 1.60
CA PRO A 292 -4.50 23.49 2.28
C PRO A 292 -4.64 23.00 3.72
N ARG A 293 -4.77 23.94 4.67
CA ARG A 293 -4.83 23.64 6.11
C ARG A 293 -5.96 22.67 6.48
N ILE A 294 -7.11 22.79 5.83
CA ILE A 294 -8.28 21.90 6.04
C ILE A 294 -7.98 20.44 5.67
N ALA A 295 -7.03 20.18 4.77
CA ALA A 295 -6.65 18.84 4.33
C ALA A 295 -5.49 18.25 5.13
N GLN A 296 -4.92 18.98 6.10
CA GLN A 296 -3.76 18.54 6.90
C GLN A 296 -4.01 17.21 7.61
N ILE A 297 -5.25 16.95 8.02
CA ILE A 297 -5.63 15.70 8.66
C ILE A 297 -5.40 14.49 7.74
N PHE A 298 -5.61 14.64 6.42
CA PHE A 298 -5.40 13.56 5.45
C PHE A 298 -3.92 13.28 5.24
N ALA A 299 -3.08 14.32 5.15
CA ALA A 299 -1.63 14.14 5.10
C ALA A 299 -1.08 13.53 6.41
N LEU A 300 -1.61 13.96 7.55
CA LEU A 300 -1.23 13.41 8.85
C LEU A 300 -1.56 11.92 8.96
N TYR A 301 -2.77 11.53 8.55
CA TYR A 301 -3.14 10.11 8.54
C TYR A 301 -2.28 9.33 7.55
N GLY A 302 -2.13 9.85 6.32
CA GLY A 302 -1.39 9.17 5.26
C GLY A 302 0.08 8.93 5.58
N SER A 303 0.72 9.84 6.33
CA SER A 303 2.10 9.68 6.78
C SER A 303 2.29 8.76 7.98
N ARG A 304 1.27 8.60 8.84
CA ARG A 304 1.40 7.92 10.15
C ARG A 304 0.63 6.63 10.33
N SER A 305 -0.39 6.39 9.51
CA SER A 305 -1.39 5.34 9.76
C SER A 305 -1.85 4.62 8.51
N SER A 306 -1.43 5.04 7.31
CA SER A 306 -1.85 4.40 6.05
C SER A 306 -1.42 2.94 5.97
N PHE A 307 -0.23 2.61 6.48
CA PHE A 307 0.27 1.23 6.51
C PHE A 307 -0.47 0.40 7.57
N SER A 308 -0.68 0.96 8.76
CA SER A 308 -1.52 0.34 9.80
C SER A 308 -2.92 0.00 9.31
N LEU A 309 -3.60 0.95 8.66
CA LEU A 309 -4.90 0.74 8.02
C LEU A 309 -4.84 -0.40 6.99
N TYR A 310 -3.88 -0.33 6.08
CA TYR A 310 -3.68 -1.35 5.06
C TYR A 310 -3.46 -2.75 5.65
N ALA A 311 -2.70 -2.86 6.74
CA ALA A 311 -2.35 -4.15 7.32
C ALA A 311 -3.53 -4.85 8.04
N ILE A 312 -4.45 -4.09 8.65
CA ILE A 312 -5.50 -4.67 9.52
C ILE A 312 -6.91 -4.62 8.93
N HIS A 313 -7.18 -3.80 7.91
CA HIS A 313 -8.54 -3.53 7.48
C HIS A 313 -9.32 -4.79 7.10
N PHE A 314 -8.74 -5.70 6.32
CA PHE A 314 -9.48 -6.83 5.77
C PHE A 314 -10.01 -7.81 6.82
N PRO A 315 -9.17 -8.39 7.70
CA PRO A 315 -9.66 -9.28 8.76
C PRO A 315 -10.62 -8.54 9.71
N LEU A 316 -10.41 -7.25 9.95
CA LEU A 316 -11.31 -6.44 10.76
C LEU A 316 -12.70 -6.29 10.13
N LEU A 317 -12.76 -5.92 8.84
CA LEU A 317 -14.00 -5.76 8.10
C LEU A 317 -14.79 -7.08 8.08
N MET A 318 -14.10 -8.17 7.77
CA MET A 318 -14.69 -9.50 7.74
C MET A 318 -15.22 -9.94 9.10
N PHE A 319 -14.48 -9.67 10.18
CA PHE A 319 -14.92 -9.96 11.55
C PHE A 319 -16.15 -9.14 11.95
N VAL A 320 -16.17 -7.83 11.64
CA VAL A 320 -17.31 -6.95 11.96
C VAL A 320 -18.57 -7.40 11.22
N LEU A 321 -18.45 -7.84 9.96
CA LEU A 321 -19.57 -8.43 9.23
C LEU A 321 -20.00 -9.79 9.79
N GLY A 322 -19.08 -10.60 10.30
CA GLY A 322 -19.43 -11.82 11.04
C GLY A 322 -20.29 -11.54 12.27
N LEU A 323 -20.06 -10.42 12.97
CA LEU A 323 -20.86 -10.01 14.13
C LEU A 323 -22.30 -9.60 13.78
N THR A 324 -22.56 -9.15 12.54
CA THR A 324 -23.92 -8.75 12.15
C THR A 324 -24.81 -9.95 11.82
N GLY A 325 -24.22 -11.13 11.61
CA GLY A 325 -24.96 -12.34 11.20
C GLY A 325 -25.55 -12.24 9.79
N LEU A 326 -25.01 -11.35 8.94
CA LEU A 326 -25.42 -11.27 7.54
C LEU A 326 -25.08 -12.59 6.83
N SER A 327 -26.12 -13.28 6.35
CA SER A 327 -26.00 -14.53 5.60
C SER A 327 -25.63 -14.31 4.13
N ASP A 328 -26.02 -13.15 3.58
CA ASP A 328 -25.91 -12.82 2.15
C ASP A 328 -25.39 -11.39 1.95
N ARG A 329 -24.76 -11.16 0.80
CA ARG A 329 -24.39 -9.80 0.37
C ARG A 329 -25.65 -8.99 0.09
N MET A 330 -25.63 -7.72 0.46
CA MET A 330 -26.76 -6.82 0.32
C MET A 330 -26.90 -6.31 -1.11
N GLN A 331 -28.15 -6.14 -1.56
CA GLN A 331 -28.44 -5.26 -2.69
C GLN A 331 -28.13 -3.80 -2.31
N PRO A 332 -27.62 -2.97 -3.25
CA PRO A 332 -27.29 -1.59 -2.95
C PRO A 332 -28.56 -0.78 -2.64
N GLY A 333 -28.63 -0.26 -1.42
CA GLY A 333 -29.72 0.58 -0.92
C GLY A 333 -29.24 1.53 0.19
N VAL A 334 -30.13 2.31 0.79
CA VAL A 334 -29.77 3.30 1.82
C VAL A 334 -29.05 2.64 3.01
N GLU A 335 -29.54 1.48 3.45
CA GLU A 335 -28.93 0.71 4.53
C GLU A 335 -27.53 0.20 4.14
N ALA A 336 -27.39 -0.36 2.94
CA ALA A 336 -26.12 -0.87 2.45
C ALA A 336 -25.07 0.26 2.28
N MET A 337 -25.49 1.46 1.84
CA MET A 337 -24.66 2.68 1.78
C MET A 337 -24.21 3.12 3.16
N PHE A 338 -25.12 3.14 4.13
CA PHE A 338 -24.81 3.46 5.51
C PHE A 338 -23.83 2.46 6.11
N GLY A 339 -24.08 1.16 5.93
CA GLY A 339 -23.19 0.07 6.36
C GLY A 339 -21.79 0.20 5.76
N LEU A 340 -21.68 0.48 4.46
CA LEU A 340 -20.39 0.72 3.81
C LEU A 340 -19.64 1.91 4.44
N GLY A 341 -20.34 3.01 4.68
CA GLY A 341 -19.77 4.19 5.34
C GLY A 341 -19.26 3.88 6.75
N VAL A 342 -20.05 3.15 7.54
CA VAL A 342 -19.68 2.72 8.89
C VAL A 342 -18.44 1.84 8.87
N LEU A 343 -18.40 0.84 7.98
CA LEU A 343 -17.25 -0.07 7.84
C LEU A 343 -15.95 0.67 7.48
N VAL A 344 -16.01 1.59 6.51
CA VAL A 344 -14.85 2.38 6.10
C VAL A 344 -14.36 3.29 7.24
N LEU A 345 -15.28 3.98 7.92
CA LEU A 345 -14.92 4.84 9.05
C LEU A 345 -14.36 4.05 10.23
N LEU A 346 -14.92 2.87 10.51
CA LEU A 346 -14.43 1.96 11.54
C LEU A 346 -13.02 1.46 11.20
N ALA A 347 -12.77 1.07 9.94
CA ALA A 347 -11.44 0.66 9.51
C ALA A 347 -10.42 1.81 9.65
N ILE A 348 -10.78 3.04 9.24
CA ILE A 348 -9.93 4.24 9.41
C ILE A 348 -9.65 4.51 10.89
N ALA A 349 -10.66 4.45 11.76
CA ALA A 349 -10.50 4.65 13.19
C ALA A 349 -9.59 3.58 13.82
N ALA A 350 -9.80 2.30 13.47
CA ALA A 350 -8.98 1.20 13.91
C ALA A 350 -7.53 1.31 13.41
N GLY A 351 -7.33 1.69 12.15
CA GLY A 351 -6.01 1.91 11.56
C GLY A 351 -5.24 3.02 12.28
N TRP A 352 -5.91 4.10 12.67
CA TRP A 352 -5.33 5.14 13.52
C TRP A 352 -4.99 4.62 14.92
N GLY A 353 -5.91 3.94 15.59
CA GLY A 353 -5.66 3.38 16.93
C GLY A 353 -4.48 2.39 16.94
N PHE A 354 -4.42 1.53 15.93
CA PHE A 354 -3.35 0.56 15.75
C PHE A 354 -2.00 1.22 15.48
N SER A 355 -1.96 2.32 14.73
CA SER A 355 -0.71 3.04 14.45
C SER A 355 -0.10 3.70 15.69
N LEU A 356 -0.92 4.12 16.66
CA LEU A 356 -0.45 4.61 17.95
C LEU A 356 0.28 3.53 18.76
N LEU A 357 -0.10 2.27 18.59
CA LEU A 357 0.54 1.13 19.25
C LEU A 357 1.74 0.58 18.48
N THR A 358 1.78 0.79 17.15
CA THR A 358 2.77 0.20 16.24
C THR A 358 3.69 1.24 15.62
N GLU A 359 3.25 1.97 14.58
CA GLU A 359 4.06 2.95 13.84
C GLU A 359 4.70 4.00 14.75
N ALA A 360 3.99 4.47 15.78
CA ALA A 360 4.54 5.40 16.77
C ALA A 360 5.73 4.83 17.57
N ARG A 361 5.85 3.50 17.66
CA ARG A 361 6.94 2.78 18.35
C ARG A 361 8.10 2.37 17.43
N THR A 362 8.05 2.70 16.14
CA THR A 362 9.10 2.32 15.16
C THR A 362 10.51 2.70 15.63
N SER A 363 10.68 3.88 16.23
CA SER A 363 11.98 4.33 16.74
C SER A 363 12.52 3.47 17.88
N ASN A 364 11.65 2.94 18.74
CA ASN A 364 12.01 2.04 19.84
C ASN A 364 12.42 0.68 19.30
N VAL A 365 11.61 0.11 18.40
CA VAL A 365 11.90 -1.18 17.75
C VAL A 365 13.20 -1.12 16.96
N ARG A 366 13.42 -0.03 16.22
CA ARG A 366 14.69 0.21 15.51
C ARG A 366 15.91 0.19 16.43
N ARG A 367 15.85 0.88 17.58
CA ARG A 367 16.94 0.88 18.57
C ARG A 367 17.21 -0.53 19.11
N TRP A 368 16.14 -1.28 19.38
CA TRP A 368 16.23 -2.66 19.83
C TRP A 368 16.91 -3.56 18.77
N PHE A 369 16.48 -3.52 17.51
CA PHE A 369 17.13 -4.26 16.40
C PHE A 369 18.61 -3.90 16.25
N GLY A 370 18.95 -2.62 16.33
CA GLY A 370 20.34 -2.16 16.27
C GLY A 370 21.20 -2.73 17.40
N THR A 371 20.62 -2.87 18.60
CA THR A 371 21.28 -3.41 19.80
C THR A 371 21.53 -4.91 19.66
N VAL A 372 20.49 -5.68 19.31
CA VAL A 372 20.59 -7.15 19.10
C VAL A 372 21.67 -7.49 18.08
N MET A 373 21.67 -6.80 16.92
CA MET A 373 22.64 -7.09 15.88
C MET A 373 24.06 -6.57 16.16
N SER A 374 24.25 -5.66 17.13
CA SER A 374 25.58 -5.18 17.50
C SER A 374 26.25 -6.06 18.56
N GLY A 375 25.60 -7.16 18.97
CA GLY A 375 26.12 -8.05 20.01
C GLY A 375 26.17 -7.40 21.40
N ARG A 376 25.66 -6.17 21.55
CA ARG A 376 25.48 -5.51 22.83
C ARG A 376 24.20 -6.02 23.48
N ALA A 377 24.11 -7.33 23.70
CA ALA A 377 23.14 -7.85 24.66
C ALA A 377 23.42 -7.14 25.99
N THR A 378 22.38 -6.57 26.57
CA THR A 378 22.40 -5.85 27.84
C THR A 378 22.98 -6.74 28.94
N SER A 379 24.28 -6.65 29.17
CA SER A 379 24.88 -6.98 30.46
C SER A 379 24.53 -5.85 31.43
N GLY A 380 23.51 -6.06 32.25
CA GLY A 380 23.13 -5.16 33.33
C GLY A 380 21.70 -4.64 33.20
N ARG A 381 20.75 -5.33 33.81
CA ARG A 381 20.47 -5.25 35.26
C ARG A 381 19.65 -6.45 35.70
#